data_AF-A0A9D1VA83-F1
#
_entry.id   AF-A0A9D1VA83-F1
#
_cell.length_a   1.000
_cell.length_b   1.000
_cell.length_c   1.000
_cell.angle_alpha   90.00
_cell.angle_beta   90.00
_cell.angle_gamma   90.00
#
_symmetry.space_group_name_H-M   'P 1'
#
loop_
_entity.id
_entity.type
_entity.pdbx_description
1 polymer ?
#
loop_
_entity_poly.entity_id
_entity_poly.type
_entity_poly.pdbx_seq_one_letter_code
_entity_poly.pdbx_strand_id
1 'polypeptide(L)'
;MLFDRDPLTPKQQAEILVRLFGSAAAPARDTPARGHVPLDVLEAYGNLNRHLRYLLTAALADSRRDLANTRRLRRLERELDALPDAVITTLASDHRHDWMSAYRLLLRLHSMLGSAGLKLDAEEYEALVGKMIELAARIADSAAVRVTAASMFSLLLIQSQLHEQDKRRERKHKRRKNRRRNNGARTAQADTAGDSRSDSSAQAPGA
;
A
#
# COMPACT_ATOMS: atom_id res chain seq x y z
N MET A 1 15.00 0.72 -21.38
CA MET A 1 13.79 -0.07 -21.06
C MET A 1 13.58 0.02 -19.55
N LEU A 2 12.71 0.91 -19.07
CA LEU A 2 12.50 1.14 -17.63
C LEU A 2 11.46 0.17 -17.01
N PHE A 3 10.77 -0.64 -17.83
CA PHE A 3 9.53 -1.34 -17.46
C PHE A 3 9.54 -2.87 -17.60
N ASP A 4 10.68 -3.46 -17.97
CA ASP A 4 10.93 -4.91 -17.99
C ASP A 4 11.47 -5.43 -16.64
N ARG A 5 11.20 -4.70 -15.55
CA ARG A 5 11.67 -5.06 -14.21
C ARG A 5 10.56 -5.77 -13.43
N ASP A 6 10.94 -6.83 -12.73
CA ASP A 6 10.03 -7.59 -11.87
C ASP A 6 9.56 -6.71 -10.70
N PRO A 7 8.25 -6.59 -10.46
CA PRO A 7 7.74 -5.79 -9.35
C PRO A 7 8.16 -6.42 -8.01
N LEU A 8 8.60 -5.57 -7.07
CA LEU A 8 8.94 -6.01 -5.72
C LEU A 8 7.84 -6.83 -5.06
N THR A 9 8.23 -7.94 -4.46
CA THR A 9 7.32 -8.72 -3.63
C THR A 9 7.04 -8.00 -2.30
N PRO A 10 5.88 -8.24 -1.67
CA PRO A 10 5.57 -7.66 -0.35
C PRO A 10 6.57 -8.02 0.76
N LYS A 11 7.34 -9.11 0.60
CA LYS A 11 8.40 -9.48 1.55
C LYS A 11 9.63 -8.58 1.39
N GLN A 12 10.08 -8.36 0.16
CA GLN A 12 11.20 -7.46 -0.14
C GLN A 12 10.88 -6.01 0.27
N GLN A 13 9.64 -5.57 0.07
CA GLN A 13 9.20 -4.25 0.54
C GLN A 13 9.30 -4.10 2.07
N ALA A 14 8.99 -5.16 2.83
CA ALA A 14 9.09 -5.14 4.29
C ALA A 14 10.55 -5.14 4.76
N GLU A 15 11.43 -5.89 4.10
CA GLU A 15 12.87 -5.91 4.39
C GLU A 15 13.50 -4.51 4.22
N ILE A 16 13.14 -3.81 3.13
CA ILE A 16 13.59 -2.43 2.90
C ILE A 16 13.07 -1.50 4.01
N LEU A 17 11.79 -1.61 4.41
CA LEU A 17 11.24 -0.80 5.48
C LEU A 17 11.92 -1.04 6.84
N VAL A 18 12.26 -2.30 7.15
CA VAL A 18 13.00 -2.66 8.37
C VAL A 18 14.42 -2.10 8.33
N ARG A 19 15.07 -2.05 7.16
CA ARG A 19 16.39 -1.43 7.01
C ARG A 19 16.36 0.09 7.19
N LEU A 20 15.32 0.73 6.68
CA LEU A 20 15.12 2.18 6.84
C LEU A 20 14.71 2.54 8.28
N PHE A 21 14.11 1.60 9.01
CA PHE A 21 13.81 1.73 10.43
C PHE A 21 15.11 1.75 11.26
N GLY A 22 15.57 2.96 11.60
CA GLY A 22 16.76 3.20 12.43
C GLY A 22 17.80 4.13 11.81
N SER A 23 17.72 4.40 10.50
CA SER A 23 18.67 5.29 9.81
C SER A 23 18.35 6.78 9.95
N ALA A 24 17.13 7.13 10.40
CA ALA A 24 16.66 8.50 10.50
C ALA A 24 16.44 8.91 11.96
N ALA A 25 17.54 9.10 12.68
CA ALA A 25 17.53 9.80 13.97
C ALA A 25 18.17 11.18 13.75
N ALA A 26 17.34 12.19 13.49
CA ALA A 26 17.80 13.58 13.55
C ALA A 26 17.67 14.08 15.00
N PRO A 27 18.64 14.87 15.51
CA PRO A 27 18.50 15.52 16.81
C PRO A 27 17.39 16.56 16.74
N ALA A 28 16.53 16.58 17.75
CA ALA A 28 15.43 17.54 17.87
C ALA A 28 15.95 18.98 17.77
N ARG A 29 15.32 19.80 16.92
CA ARG A 29 15.64 21.22 16.72
C ARG A 29 14.50 22.11 17.23
N ASP A 30 14.86 23.36 17.54
CA ASP A 30 13.95 24.37 18.03
C ASP A 30 12.87 24.72 17.00
N THR A 31 11.69 25.04 17.53
CA THR A 31 10.43 25.17 16.79
C THR A 31 10.42 26.41 15.91
N PRO A 32 10.02 26.32 14.63
CA PRO A 32 9.85 27.49 13.79
C PRO A 32 8.66 28.35 14.25
N ALA A 33 8.75 29.66 13.98
CA ALA A 33 7.70 30.63 14.28
C ALA A 33 6.40 30.29 13.51
N ARG A 34 5.27 30.34 14.23
CA ARG A 34 3.93 29.95 13.75
C ARG A 34 3.55 30.63 12.42
N GLY A 35 3.01 29.85 11.49
CA GLY A 35 2.32 30.34 10.28
C GLY A 35 3.08 30.19 8.95
N HIS A 36 4.36 29.77 8.98
CA HIS A 36 5.14 29.54 7.77
C HIS A 36 5.57 28.08 7.65
N VAL A 37 5.52 27.52 6.44
CA VAL A 37 6.09 26.19 6.14
C VAL A 37 7.61 26.34 6.07
N PRO A 38 8.38 25.63 6.91
CA PRO A 38 9.83 25.71 6.89
C PRO A 38 10.43 25.30 5.55
N LEU A 39 11.54 25.94 5.15
CA LEU A 39 12.18 25.73 3.86
C LEU A 39 12.62 24.26 3.68
N ASP A 40 13.13 23.65 4.73
CA ASP A 40 13.52 22.25 4.74
C ASP A 40 12.31 21.32 4.50
N VAL A 41 11.13 21.61 5.05
CA VAL A 41 9.91 20.86 4.73
C VAL A 41 9.54 21.02 3.25
N LEU A 42 9.65 22.23 2.69
CA LEU A 42 9.37 22.51 1.28
C LEU A 42 10.35 21.79 0.35
N GLU A 43 11.63 21.74 0.69
CA GLU A 43 12.65 21.01 -0.09
C GLU A 43 12.38 19.51 -0.10
N ALA A 44 12.09 18.90 1.06
CA ALA A 44 11.76 17.48 1.14
C ALA A 44 10.48 17.16 0.37
N TYR A 45 9.47 18.02 0.46
CA TYR A 45 8.26 17.90 -0.35
C TYR A 45 8.57 17.99 -1.85
N GLY A 46 9.36 18.98 -2.28
CA GLY A 46 9.76 19.16 -3.67
C GLY A 46 10.50 17.93 -4.22
N ASN A 47 11.41 17.36 -3.43
CA ASN A 47 12.16 16.16 -3.78
C ASN A 47 11.25 14.93 -3.94
N LEU A 48 10.30 14.73 -3.03
CA LEU A 48 9.30 13.67 -3.11
C LEU A 48 8.38 13.87 -4.32
N ASN A 49 7.83 15.08 -4.47
CA ASN A 49 6.86 15.43 -5.51
C ASN A 49 7.47 15.27 -6.91
N ARG A 50 8.68 15.77 -7.15
CA ARG A 50 9.37 15.60 -8.43
C ARG A 50 9.60 14.12 -8.75
N HIS A 51 10.00 13.31 -7.77
CA HIS A 51 10.23 11.89 -7.97
C HIS A 51 8.93 11.14 -8.31
N LEU A 52 7.86 11.36 -7.55
CA LEU A 52 6.57 10.73 -7.81
C LEU A 52 5.95 11.17 -9.14
N ARG A 53 6.05 12.46 -9.50
CA ARG A 53 5.54 12.95 -10.78
C ARG A 53 6.29 12.38 -11.97
N TYR A 54 7.61 12.20 -11.86
CA TYR A 54 8.40 11.50 -12.88
C TYR A 54 7.88 10.07 -13.09
N LEU A 55 7.72 9.30 -12.01
CA LEU A 55 7.22 7.92 -12.06
C LEU A 55 5.78 7.83 -12.58
N LEU A 56 4.90 8.72 -12.15
CA LEU A 56 3.51 8.82 -12.60
C LEU A 56 3.43 9.11 -14.10
N THR A 57 4.22 10.07 -14.59
CA THR A 57 4.24 10.46 -16.01
C THR A 57 4.67 9.28 -16.88
N ALA A 58 5.73 8.60 -16.46
CA ALA A 58 6.24 7.43 -17.16
C ALA A 58 5.21 6.28 -17.17
N ALA A 59 4.60 5.99 -16.02
CA ALA A 59 3.57 4.94 -15.91
C ALA A 59 2.28 5.26 -16.69
N LEU A 60 1.86 6.52 -16.74
CA LEU A 60 0.68 6.96 -17.51
C LEU A 60 0.92 6.88 -19.02
N ALA A 61 2.16 7.10 -19.47
CA ALA A 61 2.52 6.94 -20.88
C ALA A 61 2.37 5.47 -21.33
N ASP A 62 2.75 4.53 -20.47
CA ASP A 62 2.67 3.10 -20.72
C ASP A 62 1.25 2.53 -20.53
N SER A 63 0.46 3.12 -19.63
CA SER A 63 -0.89 2.64 -19.32
C SER A 63 -1.99 3.08 -20.29
N ARG A 64 -1.64 3.73 -21.42
CA ARG A 64 -2.61 4.32 -22.37
C ARG A 64 -3.70 3.36 -22.86
N ARG A 65 -3.44 2.04 -22.85
CA ARG A 65 -4.38 1.00 -23.27
C ARG A 65 -5.17 0.36 -22.12
N ASP A 66 -4.79 0.63 -20.86
CA ASP A 66 -5.47 0.12 -19.67
C ASP A 66 -6.12 1.27 -18.89
N LEU A 67 -7.43 1.43 -19.12
CA LEU A 67 -8.26 2.44 -18.46
C LEU A 67 -8.34 2.21 -16.94
N ALA A 68 -8.28 0.96 -16.47
CA ALA A 68 -8.35 0.65 -15.06
C ALA A 68 -7.06 1.06 -14.34
N ASN A 69 -5.90 0.78 -14.95
CA ASN A 69 -4.61 1.21 -14.43
C ASN A 69 -4.47 2.73 -14.45
N THR A 70 -4.88 3.37 -15.55
CA THR A 70 -4.87 4.83 -15.69
C THR A 70 -5.70 5.52 -14.59
N ARG A 71 -6.90 5.00 -14.25
CA ARG A 71 -7.71 5.53 -13.13
C ARG A 71 -7.00 5.45 -11.78
N ARG A 72 -6.23 4.38 -11.53
CA ARG A 72 -5.48 4.22 -10.27
C ARG A 72 -4.30 5.18 -10.21
N LEU A 73 -3.56 5.35 -11.30
CA LEU A 73 -2.49 6.33 -11.40
C LEU A 73 -3.00 7.77 -11.22
N ARG A 74 -4.14 8.12 -11.82
CA ARG A 74 -4.80 9.42 -11.61
C ARG A 74 -5.28 9.63 -10.18
N ARG A 75 -5.66 8.55 -9.47
CA ARG A 75 -5.99 8.64 -8.05
C ARG A 75 -4.75 8.94 -7.21
N LEU A 76 -3.63 8.28 -7.52
CA LEU A 76 -2.34 8.54 -6.86
C LEU A 76 -1.90 10.00 -7.08
N GLU A 77 -2.07 10.54 -8.30
CA GLU A 77 -1.81 11.94 -8.64
C GLU A 77 -2.65 12.91 -7.78
N ARG A 78 -3.96 12.69 -7.65
CA ARG A 78 -4.83 13.54 -6.82
C ARG A 78 -4.43 13.55 -5.34
N GLU A 79 -4.02 12.40 -4.82
CA GLU A 79 -3.59 12.30 -3.42
C GLU A 79 -2.22 12.95 -3.21
N LEU A 80 -1.37 13.00 -4.25
CA LEU A 80 -0.14 13.77 -4.25
C LEU A 80 -0.41 15.28 -4.27
N ASP A 81 -1.41 15.71 -5.04
CA ASP A 81 -1.83 17.11 -5.12
C ASP A 81 -2.47 17.62 -3.81
N ALA A 82 -3.04 16.72 -3.00
CA ALA A 82 -3.57 17.05 -1.67
C ALA A 82 -2.48 17.16 -0.58
N LEU A 83 -1.23 16.77 -0.88
CA LEU A 83 -0.15 16.72 0.10
C LEU A 83 0.29 18.09 0.63
N PRO A 84 0.43 19.15 -0.19
CA PRO A 84 0.71 20.50 0.31
C PRO A 84 -0.27 20.96 1.38
N ASP A 85 -1.58 20.81 1.12
CA ASP A 85 -2.62 21.25 2.05
C ASP A 85 -2.56 20.47 3.36
N ALA A 86 -2.29 19.16 3.29
CA ALA A 86 -2.14 18.32 4.47
C ALA A 86 -0.90 18.70 5.29
N VAL A 87 0.21 19.10 4.64
CA VAL A 87 1.42 19.61 5.30
C VAL A 87 1.12 20.93 6.01
N ILE A 88 0.51 21.89 5.30
CA ILE A 88 0.12 23.20 5.87
C ILE A 88 -0.80 23.00 7.08
N THR A 89 -1.81 22.15 6.94
CA THR A 89 -2.76 21.84 8.03
C THR A 89 -2.05 21.22 9.22
N THR A 90 -1.11 20.30 8.98
CA THR A 90 -0.34 19.64 10.05
C THR A 90 0.53 20.63 10.82
N LEU A 91 1.19 21.55 10.11
CA LEU A 91 2.08 22.56 10.72
C LEU A 91 1.32 23.71 11.40
N ALA A 92 0.13 24.04 10.90
CA ALA A 92 -0.72 25.07 11.49
C ALA A 92 -1.52 24.56 12.70
N SER A 93 -1.65 23.24 12.86
CA SER A 93 -2.40 22.64 13.96
C SER A 93 -1.60 22.67 15.26
N ASP A 94 -2.15 23.31 16.30
CA ASP A 94 -1.72 23.02 17.68
C ASP A 94 -1.93 21.52 17.96
N HIS A 95 -1.18 20.91 18.89
CA HIS A 95 -1.17 19.46 19.18
C HIS A 95 -2.55 18.80 19.44
N ARG A 96 -3.59 19.62 19.64
CA ARG A 96 -5.00 19.23 19.83
C ARG A 96 -5.79 19.08 18.52
N HIS A 97 -5.29 19.60 17.40
CA HIS A 97 -5.87 19.54 16.06
C HIS A 97 -4.96 18.69 15.14
N ASP A 98 -5.49 18.26 14.00
CA ASP A 98 -5.07 17.13 13.13
C ASP A 98 -3.58 17.10 12.69
N TRP A 99 -2.65 16.96 13.64
CA TRP A 99 -1.21 16.85 13.40
C TRP A 99 -0.82 15.57 12.63
N MET A 100 -1.77 14.66 12.43
CA MET A 100 -1.58 13.44 11.66
C MET A 100 -2.06 13.55 10.20
N SER A 101 -2.59 14.68 9.73
CA SER A 101 -3.12 14.79 8.35
C SER A 101 -2.08 14.38 7.31
N ALA A 102 -0.87 14.96 7.39
CA ALA A 102 0.21 14.67 6.45
C ALA A 102 0.66 13.20 6.54
N TYR A 103 0.81 12.65 7.74
CA TYR A 103 1.19 11.25 7.94
C TYR A 103 0.17 10.27 7.36
N ARG A 104 -1.12 10.52 7.57
CA ARG A 104 -2.20 9.69 7.02
C ARG A 104 -2.23 9.75 5.50
N LEU A 105 -1.91 10.90 4.92
CA LEU A 105 -1.86 11.05 3.47
C LEU A 105 -0.62 10.38 2.88
N LEU A 106 0.54 10.50 3.52
CA LEU A 106 1.75 9.77 3.15
C LEU A 106 1.55 8.25 3.24
N LEU A 107 0.89 7.74 4.29
CA LEU A 107 0.52 6.33 4.39
C LEU A 107 -0.41 5.89 3.25
N ARG A 108 -1.39 6.72 2.89
CA ARG A 108 -2.28 6.46 1.74
C ARG A 108 -1.50 6.42 0.44
N LEU A 109 -0.64 7.40 0.18
CA LEU A 109 0.26 7.43 -0.98
C LEU A 109 1.06 6.14 -1.07
N HIS A 110 1.69 5.72 0.03
CA HIS A 110 2.46 4.48 0.10
C HIS A 110 1.62 3.24 -0.24
N SER A 111 0.43 3.11 0.34
CA SER A 111 -0.49 2.00 0.06
C SER A 111 -0.91 1.94 -1.43
N MET A 112 -0.97 3.11 -2.08
CA MET A 112 -1.32 3.21 -3.49
C MET A 112 -0.15 2.86 -4.41
N LEU A 113 1.11 3.04 -3.99
CA LEU A 113 2.28 2.65 -4.81
C LEU A 113 2.22 1.17 -5.22
N GLY A 114 1.89 0.28 -4.27
CA GLY A 114 1.78 -1.15 -4.54
C GLY A 114 0.54 -1.59 -5.32
N SER A 115 -0.47 -0.73 -5.46
CA SER A 115 -1.76 -1.07 -6.09
C SER A 115 -2.05 -0.30 -7.39
N ALA A 116 -1.35 0.81 -7.63
CA ALA A 116 -1.50 1.69 -8.79
C ALA A 116 -0.74 1.20 -10.04
N GLY A 117 -0.18 -0.01 -10.02
CA GLY A 117 0.51 -0.59 -11.18
C GLY A 117 1.86 0.06 -11.49
N LEU A 118 2.41 0.84 -10.54
CA LEU A 118 3.80 1.30 -10.60
C LEU A 118 4.72 0.09 -10.44
N LYS A 119 5.49 -0.21 -11.48
CA LYS A 119 6.58 -1.19 -11.43
C LYS A 119 7.81 -0.48 -10.89
N LEU A 120 7.99 -0.53 -9.57
CA LEU A 120 9.17 0.00 -8.90
C LEU A 120 10.14 -1.14 -8.63
N ASP A 121 11.42 -0.93 -8.95
CA ASP A 121 12.48 -1.81 -8.46
C ASP A 121 12.85 -1.51 -7.01
N ALA A 122 13.78 -2.31 -6.45
CA ALA A 122 14.24 -2.19 -5.07
C ALA A 122 14.80 -0.80 -4.75
N GLU A 123 15.61 -0.24 -5.64
CA GLU A 123 16.30 1.03 -5.44
C GLU A 123 15.33 2.21 -5.54
N GLU A 124 14.42 2.19 -6.54
CA GLU A 124 13.39 3.20 -6.73
C GLU A 124 12.40 3.21 -5.58
N TYR A 125 11.97 2.03 -5.13
CA TYR A 125 11.08 1.90 -3.98
C TYR A 125 11.75 2.39 -2.71
N GLU A 126 13.00 2.01 -2.46
CA GLU A 126 13.76 2.49 -1.31
C GLU A 126 13.96 4.01 -1.35
N ALA A 127 14.40 4.57 -2.47
CA ALA A 127 14.62 6.00 -2.63
C ALA A 127 13.32 6.79 -2.44
N LEU A 128 12.20 6.24 -2.92
CA LEU A 128 10.89 6.87 -2.77
C LEU A 128 10.41 6.83 -1.32
N VAL A 129 10.48 5.67 -0.66
CA VAL A 129 10.11 5.52 0.75
C VAL A 129 11.03 6.35 1.64
N GLY A 130 12.33 6.40 1.37
CA GLY A 130 13.29 7.25 2.06
C GLY A 130 12.88 8.72 2.02
N LYS A 131 12.48 9.24 0.85
CA LYS A 131 11.95 10.61 0.70
C LYS A 131 10.65 10.84 1.47
N MET A 132 9.78 9.83 1.56
CA MET A 132 8.55 9.93 2.38
C MET A 132 8.88 9.98 3.87
N ILE A 133 9.83 9.17 4.34
CA ILE A 133 10.31 9.17 5.73
C ILE A 133 10.99 10.50 6.06
N GLU A 134 11.83 11.01 5.16
CA GLU A 134 12.50 12.30 5.31
C GLU A 134 11.49 13.45 5.44
N LEU A 135 10.50 13.52 4.54
CA LEU A 135 9.44 14.52 4.64
C LEU A 135 8.66 14.38 5.96
N ALA A 136 8.32 13.16 6.35
CA ALA A 136 7.63 12.89 7.61
C ALA A 136 8.45 13.30 8.85
N ALA A 137 9.78 13.16 8.79
CA ALA A 137 10.68 13.60 9.87
C ALA A 137 10.70 15.14 9.97
N ARG A 138 10.92 15.83 8.84
CA ARG A 138 10.99 17.31 8.81
C ARG A 138 9.69 17.96 9.26
N ILE A 139 8.53 17.38 8.90
CA ILE A 139 7.22 17.86 9.37
C ILE A 139 7.10 17.73 10.89
N ALA A 140 7.54 16.63 11.48
CA ALA A 140 7.47 16.43 12.93
C ALA A 140 8.40 17.35 13.71
N ASP A 141 9.63 17.52 13.24
CA ASP A 141 10.59 18.44 13.84
C ASP A 141 10.01 19.86 13.84
N SER A 142 9.43 20.26 12.71
CA SER A 142 8.76 21.56 12.55
C SER A 142 7.50 21.70 13.40
N ALA A 143 6.78 20.60 13.66
CA ALA A 143 5.58 20.56 14.51
C ALA A 143 5.91 20.36 16.01
N ALA A 144 7.19 20.38 16.40
CA ALA A 144 7.66 20.15 17.78
C ALA A 144 7.27 18.79 18.38
N VAL A 145 7.07 17.76 17.54
CA VAL A 145 6.68 16.43 18.02
C VAL A 145 7.89 15.78 18.70
N ARG A 146 7.84 15.64 20.03
CA ARG A 146 8.93 15.10 20.87
C ARG A 146 9.31 13.63 20.63
N VAL A 147 8.59 12.92 19.76
CA VAL A 147 8.86 11.52 19.44
C VAL A 147 9.68 11.47 18.15
N THR A 148 10.64 10.53 18.03
CA THR A 148 11.36 10.26 16.78
C THR A 148 10.37 9.87 15.67
N ALA A 149 9.84 10.87 14.96
CA ALA A 149 8.72 10.71 14.06
C ALA A 149 9.07 9.89 12.81
N ALA A 150 10.35 9.88 12.42
CA ALA A 150 10.85 8.96 11.42
C ALA A 150 10.66 7.49 11.85
N SER A 151 10.97 7.18 13.12
CA SER A 151 10.73 5.85 13.70
C SER A 151 9.24 5.54 13.82
N MET A 152 8.42 6.51 14.23
CA MET A 152 6.96 6.35 14.32
C MET A 152 6.31 6.10 12.94
N PHE A 153 6.66 6.90 11.94
CA PHE A 153 6.14 6.75 10.58
C PHE A 153 6.61 5.45 9.94
N SER A 154 7.87 5.07 10.15
CA SER A 154 8.40 3.77 9.71
C SER A 154 7.68 2.60 10.38
N LEU A 155 7.36 2.69 11.68
CA LEU A 155 6.53 1.69 12.37
C LEU A 155 5.12 1.60 11.79
N LEU A 156 4.49 2.74 11.48
CA LEU A 156 3.17 2.76 10.85
C LEU A 156 3.19 2.13 9.46
N LEU A 157 4.24 2.36 8.68
CA LEU A 157 4.44 1.70 7.38
C LEU A 157 4.57 0.17 7.55
N ILE A 158 5.39 -0.27 8.50
CA ILE A 158 5.57 -1.70 8.80
C ILE A 158 4.25 -2.34 9.25
N GLN A 159 3.54 -1.70 10.19
CA GLN A 159 2.24 -2.19 10.68
C GLN A 159 1.19 -2.28 9.57
N SER A 160 1.12 -1.26 8.70
CA SER A 160 0.22 -1.26 7.55
C SER A 160 0.50 -2.44 6.62
N GLN A 161 1.78 -2.71 6.31
CA GLN A 161 2.15 -3.83 5.46
C GLN A 161 1.85 -5.19 6.12
N LEU A 162 2.18 -5.38 7.40
CA LEU A 162 1.87 -6.61 8.13
C LEU A 162 0.35 -6.86 8.16
N HIS A 163 -0.44 -5.83 8.45
CA HIS A 163 -1.89 -5.95 8.48
C HIS A 163 -2.48 -6.30 7.10
N GLU A 164 -1.93 -5.76 6.03
CA GLU A 164 -2.35 -6.09 4.68
C GLU A 164 -1.93 -7.51 4.26
N GLN A 165 -0.75 -7.97 4.69
CA GLN A 165 -0.33 -9.36 4.52
C GLN A 165 -1.27 -10.32 5.26
N ASP A 166 -1.66 -10.01 6.49
CA ASP A 166 -2.59 -10.83 7.27
C ASP A 166 -3.97 -10.88 6.64
N LYS A 167 -4.52 -9.74 6.20
CA LYS A 167 -5.77 -9.70 5.42
C LYS A 167 -5.68 -10.55 4.16
N ARG A 168 -4.55 -10.54 3.44
CA ARG A 168 -4.33 -11.37 2.24
C ARG A 168 -4.27 -12.86 2.60
N ARG A 169 -3.61 -13.23 3.70
CA ARG A 169 -3.55 -14.61 4.21
C ARG A 169 -4.94 -15.11 4.62
N GLU A 170 -5.70 -14.30 5.33
CA GLU A 170 -7.06 -14.62 5.77
C GLU A 170 -8.02 -14.80 4.58
N ARG A 171 -7.94 -13.92 3.57
CA ARG A 171 -8.71 -14.05 2.31
C ARG A 171 -8.35 -15.34 1.56
N LYS A 172 -7.06 -15.69 1.49
CA LYS A 172 -6.60 -16.95 0.88
C LYS A 172 -7.13 -18.17 1.65
N HIS A 173 -7.10 -18.12 2.98
CA HIS A 173 -7.62 -19.18 3.85
C HIS A 173 -9.13 -19.36 3.69
N LYS A 174 -9.92 -18.28 3.72
CA LYS A 174 -11.37 -18.29 3.44
C LYS A 174 -11.69 -18.86 2.06
N ARG A 175 -10.97 -18.46 1.01
CA ARG A 175 -11.12 -19.03 -0.34
C ARG A 175 -10.83 -20.53 -0.40
N ARG A 176 -9.77 -21.01 0.27
CA ARG A 176 -9.46 -22.43 0.36
C ARG A 176 -10.53 -23.22 1.13
N LYS A 177 -11.04 -22.68 2.24
CA LYS A 177 -12.12 -23.29 3.02
C LYS A 177 -13.42 -23.40 2.21
N ASN A 178 -13.79 -22.36 1.46
CA ASN A 178 -14.97 -22.37 0.60
C ASN A 178 -14.81 -23.33 -0.59
N ARG A 179 -13.62 -23.43 -1.20
CA ARG A 179 -13.36 -24.43 -2.25
C ARG A 179 -13.47 -25.86 -1.74
N ARG A 180 -12.96 -26.16 -0.54
CA ARG A 180 -13.10 -27.49 0.08
C ARG A 180 -14.56 -27.83 0.40
N ARG A 181 -15.35 -26.86 0.90
CA ARG A 181 -16.79 -27.04 1.14
C ARG A 181 -17.58 -27.27 -0.16
N ASN A 182 -17.30 -26.50 -1.21
CA ASN A 182 -17.98 -26.68 -2.51
C ASN A 182 -17.59 -27.98 -3.21
N ASN A 183 -16.34 -28.44 -3.09
CA ASN A 183 -15.93 -29.74 -3.63
C ASN A 183 -16.51 -30.90 -2.79
N GLY A 184 -16.56 -30.78 -1.47
CA GLY A 184 -17.21 -31.78 -0.59
C GLY A 184 -18.72 -31.89 -0.79
N ALA A 185 -19.39 -30.76 -1.07
CA ALA A 185 -20.81 -30.74 -1.41
C ALA A 185 -21.10 -31.37 -2.78
N ARG A 186 -20.19 -31.19 -3.76
CA ARG A 186 -20.28 -31.83 -5.08
C ARG A 186 -20.03 -33.33 -5.04
N THR A 187 -19.12 -33.81 -4.19
CA THR A 187 -18.90 -35.26 -4.00
C THR A 187 -20.07 -35.92 -3.27
N ALA A 188 -20.64 -35.27 -2.25
CA ALA A 188 -21.81 -35.80 -1.54
C ALA A 188 -23.09 -35.90 -2.41
N GLN A 189 -23.24 -35.03 -3.43
CA GLN A 189 -24.32 -35.13 -4.43
C GLN A 189 -24.08 -36.21 -5.50
N ALA A 190 -22.83 -36.60 -5.75
CA ALA A 190 -22.52 -37.68 -6.69
C ALA A 190 -22.81 -39.06 -6.08
N ASP A 191 -22.54 -39.23 -4.78
CA ASP A 191 -22.74 -40.51 -4.08
C ASP A 191 -24.23 -40.81 -3.78
N THR A 192 -25.10 -39.79 -3.77
CA THR A 192 -26.55 -39.97 -3.57
C THR A 192 -27.33 -40.18 -4.87
N ALA A 193 -26.73 -39.93 -6.04
CA ALA A 193 -27.37 -40.13 -7.34
C ALA A 193 -27.00 -41.48 -8.00
N GLY A 194 -26.10 -42.27 -7.39
CA GLY A 194 -25.61 -43.54 -7.92
C GLY A 194 -26.41 -44.79 -7.54
N ASP A 195 -27.37 -44.69 -6.61
CA ASP A 195 -27.96 -45.87 -5.95
C ASP A 195 -29.45 -46.10 -6.29
N SER A 196 -29.85 -45.84 -7.55
CA SER A 196 -31.25 -45.97 -7.98
C SER A 196 -31.40 -46.60 -9.37
N ARG A 197 -30.63 -47.65 -9.68
CA ARG A 197 -30.88 -48.53 -10.83
C ARG A 197 -30.48 -49.98 -10.53
N SER A 198 -31.32 -50.67 -9.77
CA SER A 198 -31.38 -52.14 -9.80
C SER A 198 -32.83 -52.57 -9.63
N ASP A 199 -33.22 -53.54 -10.45
CA ASP A 199 -34.48 -54.28 -10.52
C ASP A 199 -35.61 -53.70 -11.36
N SER A 200 -35.60 -54.04 -12.66
CA SER A 200 -36.79 -54.50 -13.40
C SER A 200 -36.40 -54.99 -14.81
N SER A 201 -36.21 -56.30 -14.98
CA SER A 201 -36.35 -57.01 -16.27
C SER A 201 -36.20 -58.51 -15.99
N ALA A 202 -37.27 -59.28 -15.81
CA ALA A 202 -38.29 -59.73 -16.77
C ALA A 202 -38.01 -61.18 -17.21
N GLN A 203 -39.04 -61.99 -16.96
CA GLN A 203 -39.19 -63.42 -17.18
C GLN A 203 -39.06 -63.80 -18.67
N ALA A 204 -38.39 -64.91 -18.94
CA ALA A 204 -38.27 -65.54 -20.26
C ALA A 204 -39.54 -66.31 -20.65
N PRO A 205 -39.90 -66.39 -21.94
CA PRO A 205 -40.77 -67.45 -22.45
C PRO A 205 -39.93 -68.54 -23.12
N GLY A 206 -40.14 -69.80 -22.72
CA GLY A 206 -39.67 -71.00 -23.40
C GLY A 206 -40.74 -71.52 -24.36
N ALA A 207 -40.31 -71.89 -25.57
CA ALA A 207 -41.03 -72.67 -26.56
C ALA A 207 -40.82 -74.18 -26.32
#